data_AF-A0A2V7M0I9-F1
#
_entry.id   AF-A0A2V7M0I9-F1
#
_cell.length_a   1.000
_cell.length_b   1.000
_cell.length_c   1.000
_cell.angle_alpha   90.00
_cell.angle_beta   90.00
_cell.angle_gamma   90.00
#
_symmetry.space_group_name_H-M   'P 1'
#
loop_
_entity.id
_entity.type
_entity.pdbx_description
1 polymer ?
#
loop_
_entity_poly.entity_id
_entity_poly.type
_entity_poly.pdbx_seq_one_letter_code
_entity_poly.pdbx_strand_id
1 'polypeptide(L)' 'MRRVTPDTIAVVDLAVCDRCGLCLPLCPPEAIHLELNMLTVDDAACTGCEKCVGPCPVGALAMAPPAYA' A
#
# COMPACT_ATOMS: atom_id res chain seq x y z
N MET A 1 1.50 -9.37 22.98
CA MET A 1 1.67 -9.15 21.52
C MET A 1 1.39 -7.69 21.21
N ARG A 2 2.44 -6.88 21.16
CA ARG A 2 2.36 -5.42 21.00
C ARG A 2 1.92 -5.14 19.56
N ARG A 3 0.72 -4.60 19.37
CA ARG A 3 0.30 -4.08 18.06
C ARG A 3 1.24 -2.92 17.74
N VAL A 4 2.15 -3.14 16.81
CA VAL A 4 3.01 -2.08 16.26
C VAL A 4 2.19 -1.48 15.13
N THR A 5 1.50 -0.38 15.41
CA THR A 5 0.95 0.48 14.37
C THR A 5 2.15 1.19 13.73
N PRO A 6 2.41 1.02 12.42
CA PRO A 6 3.55 1.66 11.80
C PRO A 6 3.32 3.18 11.69
N ASP A 7 4.37 3.97 11.92
CA ASP A 7 4.33 5.43 11.76
C ASP A 7 4.18 5.86 10.29
N THR A 8 4.41 4.94 9.34
CA THR A 8 4.29 5.16 7.89
C THR A 8 3.61 3.96 7.22
N ILE A 9 2.66 4.25 6.34
CA ILE A 9 1.91 3.26 5.54
C ILE A 9 2.12 3.51 4.04
N ALA A 10 1.85 2.47 3.25
CA ALA A 10 1.85 2.61 1.80
C ALA A 10 0.60 3.38 1.35
N VAL A 11 0.79 4.35 0.45
CA VAL A 11 -0.26 5.13 -0.19
C VAL A 11 -0.12 4.96 -1.68
N VAL A 12 -1.26 4.81 -2.37
CA VAL A 12 -1.30 4.65 -3.82
C VAL A 12 -1.85 5.92 -4.47
N ASP A 13 -1.11 6.43 -5.45
CA ASP A 13 -1.58 7.48 -6.35
C ASP A 13 -2.40 6.85 -7.48
N LEU A 14 -3.72 6.99 -7.42
CA LEU A 14 -4.64 6.45 -8.43
C LEU A 14 -4.55 7.16 -9.79
N ALA A 15 -3.98 8.37 -9.85
CA ALA A 15 -3.75 9.09 -11.10
C ALA A 15 -2.57 8.48 -11.89
N VAL A 16 -1.58 7.94 -11.18
CA VAL A 16 -0.40 7.28 -11.78
C VAL A 16 -0.57 5.76 -11.87
N CYS A 17 -1.30 5.16 -10.93
CA CYS A 17 -1.50 3.73 -10.88
C CYS A 17 -2.16 3.22 -12.16
N ASP A 18 -1.54 2.23 -12.80
CA ASP A 18 -2.07 1.54 -13.98
C ASP A 18 -3.02 0.39 -13.61
N ARG A 19 -3.14 0.07 -12.31
CA ARG A 19 -3.89 -1.07 -11.76
C ARG A 19 -3.35 -2.42 -12.24
N CYS A 20 -2.04 -2.54 -12.47
CA CYS A 20 -1.40 -3.80 -12.85
C CYS A 20 -1.54 -4.93 -11.81
N GLY A 21 -1.78 -4.58 -10.54
CA GLY A 21 -1.98 -5.53 -9.45
C GLY A 21 -0.72 -6.26 -8.98
N LEU A 22 0.47 -5.89 -9.47
CA LEU A 22 1.74 -6.50 -9.07
C LEU A 22 2.02 -6.36 -7.57
N CYS A 23 1.50 -5.32 -6.92
CA CYS A 23 1.69 -5.05 -5.50
C CYS A 23 0.89 -5.98 -4.58
N LEU A 24 -0.21 -6.59 -5.05
CA LEU A 24 -1.06 -7.48 -4.23
C LEU A 24 -0.28 -8.69 -3.67
N PRO A 25 0.34 -9.55 -4.50
CA PRO A 25 1.07 -10.72 -4.00
C PRO A 25 2.35 -10.36 -3.23
N LEU A 26 2.81 -9.12 -3.32
CA LEU A 26 4.00 -8.64 -2.62
C LEU A 26 3.73 -8.19 -1.19
N CYS A 27 2.47 -7.93 -0.85
CA CYS A 27 2.05 -7.49 0.46
C CYS A 27 1.87 -8.71 1.38
N PRO A 28 2.79 -9.00 2.33
CA PRO A 28 2.66 -10.16 3.20
C PRO A 28 1.38 -10.17 4.06
N PRO A 29 0.90 -9.02 4.59
CA PRO A 29 -0.36 -8.97 5.33
C PRO A 29 -1.58 -8.76 4.44
N GLU A 30 -1.43 -8.77 3.11
CA GLU A 30 -2.52 -8.56 2.15
C GLU A 30 -3.29 -7.24 2.36
N ALA A 31 -2.62 -6.22 2.90
CA ALA A 31 -3.19 -4.90 3.17
C ALA A 31 -3.56 -4.09 1.92
N ILE A 32 -3.35 -4.63 0.71
CA ILE A 32 -3.61 -3.93 -0.54
C ILE A 32 -4.81 -4.60 -1.21
N HIS A 33 -5.87 -3.83 -1.41
CA HIS A 33 -7.11 -4.29 -2.03
C HIS A 33 -7.30 -3.62 -3.38
N LEU A 34 -7.89 -4.34 -4.33
CA LEU A 34 -8.22 -3.83 -5.66
C LEU A 34 -9.70 -4.08 -5.93
N GLU A 35 -10.50 -3.02 -5.90
CA GLU A 35 -11.95 -3.06 -6.08
C GLU A 35 -12.37 -2.10 -7.18
N LEU A 36 -13.05 -2.59 -8.23
CA LEU A 36 -13.64 -1.74 -9.28
C LEU A 36 -12.67 -0.70 -9.87
N ASN A 37 -11.40 -1.09 -10.11
CA ASN A 37 -10.30 -0.23 -10.57
C ASN A 37 -9.76 0.79 -9.56
N MET A 38 -10.19 0.72 -8.30
CA MET A 38 -9.63 1.49 -7.20
C MET A 38 -8.72 0.59 -6.37
N LEU A 39 -7.47 1.00 -6.25
CA LEU A 39 -6.49 0.35 -5.41
C LEU A 39 -6.53 1.05 -4.05
N THR A 40 -6.77 0.31 -2.99
CA THR A 40 -6.87 0.84 -1.62
C THR A 40 -5.89 0.11 -0.72
N VAL A 41 -5.40 0.82 0.30
CA VAL A 41 -4.47 0.26 1.29
C VAL A 41 -5.13 0.33 2.66
N ASP A 42 -5.24 -0.82 3.32
CA ASP A 42 -5.70 -0.95 4.71
C ASP A 42 -4.54 -0.56 5.65
N ASP A 43 -4.71 0.54 6.37
CA ASP A 43 -3.75 1.09 7.31
C ASP A 43 -3.60 0.24 8.58
N ALA A 44 -4.64 -0.49 8.97
CA ALA A 44 -4.62 -1.39 10.11
C ALA A 44 -3.87 -2.69 9.81
N ALA A 45 -3.90 -3.15 8.56
CA ALA A 45 -3.17 -4.33 8.10
C ALA A 45 -1.76 -4.01 7.59
N CYS A 46 -1.52 -2.79 7.10
CA CYS A 46 -0.22 -2.38 6.59
C CYS A 46 0.83 -2.40 7.71
N THR A 47 1.98 -3.00 7.43
CA THR A 47 3.10 -3.08 8.39
C THR A 47 4.22 -2.09 8.10
N GLY A 48 4.07 -1.28 7.04
CA GLY A 48 5.11 -0.34 6.61
C GLY A 48 6.35 -1.02 6.04
N CYS A 49 6.23 -2.23 5.46
CA CYS A 49 7.39 -3.01 4.99
C CYS A 49 7.99 -2.55 3.65
N GLU A 50 7.38 -1.59 2.95
CA GLU A 50 7.87 -0.93 1.73
C GLU A 50 8.10 -1.85 0.51
N LYS A 51 7.77 -3.14 0.61
CA LYS A 51 7.98 -4.13 -0.47
C LYS A 51 7.21 -3.85 -1.75
N CYS A 52 6.09 -3.12 -1.66
CA CYS A 52 5.26 -2.79 -2.81
C CYS A 52 5.79 -1.60 -3.62
N VAL A 53 6.64 -0.75 -3.06
CA VAL A 53 7.14 0.49 -3.69
C VAL A 53 8.14 0.18 -4.81
N GLY A 54 9.21 -0.56 -4.49
CA GLY A 54 10.28 -0.87 -5.45
C GLY A 54 9.86 -1.56 -6.76
N PRO A 55 8.96 -2.56 -6.74
CA PRO A 55 8.52 -3.27 -7.94
C PRO A 55 7.42 -2.55 -8.73
N CYS A 56 6.93 -1.39 -8.27
CA CYS A 56 5.93 -0.63 -9.01
C CYS A 56 6.59 0.04 -10.25
N PRO A 57 6.29 -0.38 -11.49
CA PRO A 57 6.97 0.13 -12.68
C PRO A 57 6.62 1.61 -12.97
N VAL A 58 5.44 2.04 -12.55
CA VAL A 58 4.94 3.42 -12.72
C VAL A 58 5.25 4.31 -11.52
N GLY A 59 5.80 3.76 -10.43
CA GLY A 59 6.09 4.53 -9.21
C GLY A 59 4.85 5.10 -8.53
N ALA A 60 3.69 4.45 -8.63
CA ALA A 60 2.43 4.92 -8.05
C ALA A 60 2.31 4.68 -6.54
N LEU A 61 3.24 3.95 -5.92
CA LEU A 61 3.22 3.64 -4.50
C LEU A 61 4.28 4.45 -3.77
N ALA A 62 3.89 5.10 -2.68
CA ALA A 62 4.79 5.88 -1.81
C ALA A 62 4.51 5.59 -0.34
N MET A 63 5.48 5.86 0.53
CA MET A 63 5.30 5.76 1.97
C MET A 63 4.94 7.12 2.54
N ALA A 64 3.82 7.21 3.25
CA ALA A 64 3.39 8.44 3.92
C ALA A 64 2.79 8.09 5.29
N PRO A 65 2.73 9.05 6.22
CA PRO A 65 1.96 8.84 7.45
C PRO A 65 0.50 8.53 7.11
N PRO A 66 -0.19 7.68 7.91
CA PRO A 66 -1.60 7.41 7.72
C PRO A 66 -2.37 8.73 7.71
N ALA A 67 -3.25 8.90 6.71
CA ALA A 67 -3.99 10.14 6.48
C ALA A 67 -5.07 10.45 7.55
N TYR A 68 -5.08 9.71 8.67
CA TYR A 68 -5.80 10.05 9.88
C TYR A 68 -4.90 10.90 10.79
N ALA A 69 -4.65 12.15 10.39
CA ALA A 69 -4.07 13.20 11.21
C ALA A 69 -4.94 14.45 11.14
#